data_AF-A0A7S3VY98-F1
#
_entry.id   AF-A0A7S3VY98-F1
#
_cell.length_a   1.000
_cell.length_b   1.000
_cell.length_c   1.000
_cell.angle_alpha   90.00
_cell.angle_beta   90.00
_cell.angle_gamma   90.00
#
_symmetry.space_group_name_H-M   'P 1'
#
loop_
_entity.id
_entity.type
_entity.pdbx_description
1 polymer ?
#
loop_
_entity_poly.entity_id
_entity_poly.type
_entity_poly.pdbx_seq_one_letter_code
_entity_poly.pdbx_strand_id
1 'polypeptide(L)'
;MEARSKDDDGFQAFTLHRKAGEGRLSTGDVVYLQAHAGGYVTVKGSAISADAEKEGEKEALVVEKLEKTDNGTVHFGDEIYLRAHTDKYIDVHDTVVKAQYSQKGGFQMLVIVQKDFLHSCAKTGENCAHSKCCHEAGMQCYEKDAFWSQCKETCSPGPDPTDQSSYMPWSCKELGSQQEGSVVVIKLKAAQ
;
A
#
# COMPACT_ATOMS: atom_id res chain seq x y z
N MET A 1 1.48 20.06 8.60
CA MET A 1 2.60 19.22 8.11
C MET A 1 2.91 19.60 6.68
N GLU A 2 4.17 19.62 6.27
CA GLU A 2 4.54 19.88 4.87
C GLU A 2 4.67 18.55 4.12
N ALA A 3 3.87 18.34 3.06
CA ALA A 3 4.08 17.28 2.08
C ALA A 3 5.12 17.76 1.06
N ARG A 4 6.39 17.39 1.24
CA ARG A 4 7.43 17.62 0.21
C ARG A 4 7.94 16.28 -0.33
N SER A 5 7.95 16.15 -1.66
CA SER A 5 9.04 15.51 -2.40
C SER A 5 9.01 15.98 -3.86
N LYS A 6 10.18 16.29 -4.42
CA LYS A 6 10.39 16.63 -5.83
C LYS A 6 11.29 15.63 -6.57
N ASP A 7 11.81 14.61 -5.88
CA ASP A 7 12.70 13.59 -6.47
C ASP A 7 12.42 12.21 -5.83
N ASP A 8 12.55 11.17 -6.65
CA ASP A 8 12.16 9.77 -6.38
C ASP A 8 13.05 9.00 -5.38
N ASP A 9 13.80 9.70 -4.50
CA ASP A 9 14.72 9.07 -3.53
C ASP A 9 14.61 9.67 -2.09
N GLY A 10 13.47 10.32 -1.77
CA GLY A 10 13.29 11.07 -0.51
C GLY A 10 11.86 11.11 0.04
N PHE A 11 11.22 9.95 0.23
CA PHE A 11 9.80 9.84 0.58
C PHE A 11 9.46 10.16 2.04
N GLN A 12 8.45 11.00 2.27
CA GLN A 12 7.66 10.98 3.51
C GLN A 12 6.52 9.97 3.37
N ALA A 13 6.87 8.68 3.43
CA ALA A 13 5.92 7.58 3.46
C ALA A 13 5.35 7.40 4.88
N PHE A 14 4.05 7.18 4.99
CA PHE A 14 3.44 6.69 6.22
C PHE A 14 3.22 5.18 6.12
N THR A 15 3.51 4.48 7.20
CA THR A 15 3.10 3.09 7.39
C THR A 15 1.66 3.07 7.88
N LEU A 16 0.79 2.33 7.21
CA LEU A 16 -0.58 2.11 7.65
C LEU A 16 -0.67 0.90 8.58
N HIS A 17 -1.19 1.10 9.79
CA HIS A 17 -1.55 0.03 10.73
C HIS A 17 -3.06 -0.11 10.81
N ARG A 18 -3.61 -1.30 10.57
CA ARG A 18 -5.05 -1.56 10.74
C ARG A 18 -5.33 -1.92 12.20
N LYS A 19 -6.35 -1.29 12.79
CA LYS A 19 -6.74 -1.53 14.20
C LYS A 19 -7.20 -2.96 14.45
N ALA A 20 -7.97 -3.53 13.52
CA ALA A 20 -8.47 -4.90 13.58
C ALA A 20 -8.95 -5.36 12.19
N GLY A 21 -8.90 -6.68 11.96
CA GLY A 21 -9.40 -7.33 10.75
C GLY A 21 -8.30 -7.98 9.92
N GLU A 22 -8.66 -9.07 9.22
CA GLU A 22 -7.77 -9.82 8.34
C GLU A 22 -8.06 -9.49 6.86
N GLY A 23 -7.13 -9.81 5.97
CA GLY A 23 -7.30 -9.62 4.53
C GLY A 23 -7.17 -8.16 4.06
N ARG A 24 -7.83 -7.84 2.94
CA ARG A 24 -7.73 -6.52 2.29
C ARG A 24 -8.45 -5.43 3.09
N LEU A 25 -7.91 -4.22 3.02
CA LEU A 25 -8.59 -3.04 3.53
C LEU A 25 -9.94 -2.85 2.82
N SER A 26 -10.92 -2.40 3.57
CA SER A 26 -12.26 -2.10 3.08
C SER A 26 -12.76 -0.79 3.68
N THR A 27 -13.75 -0.20 3.03
CA THR A 27 -14.48 0.97 3.56
C THR A 27 -14.99 0.67 4.97
N GLY A 28 -14.82 1.60 5.89
CA GLY A 28 -15.13 1.44 7.32
C GLY A 28 -14.00 0.92 8.18
N ASP A 29 -12.90 0.42 7.60
CA ASP A 29 -11.73 0.00 8.39
C ASP A 29 -11.11 1.18 9.14
N VAL A 30 -10.71 0.91 10.39
CA VAL A 30 -9.98 1.86 11.22
C VAL A 30 -8.49 1.61 11.08
N VAL A 31 -7.76 2.65 10.71
CA VAL A 31 -6.32 2.63 10.50
C VAL A 31 -5.61 3.74 11.25
N TYR A 32 -4.31 3.56 11.47
CA TYR A 32 -3.39 4.55 12.00
C TYR A 32 -2.27 4.78 11.01
N LEU A 33 -1.88 6.03 10.81
CA LEU A 33 -0.73 6.37 9.96
C LEU A 33 0.46 6.69 10.84
N GLN A 34 1.51 5.88 10.72
CA GLN A 34 2.76 6.07 11.43
C GLN A 34 3.79 6.74 10.52
N ALA A 35 4.31 7.88 10.94
CA ALA A 35 5.41 8.56 10.26
C ALA A 35 6.70 7.74 10.41
N HIS A 36 7.67 7.96 9.52
CA HIS A 36 8.99 7.32 9.60
C HIS A 36 9.69 7.54 10.96
N ALA A 37 9.46 8.69 11.61
CA ALA A 37 9.99 8.99 12.94
C ALA A 37 9.31 8.20 14.08
N GLY A 38 8.32 7.35 13.77
CA GLY A 38 7.60 6.49 14.71
C GLY A 38 6.31 7.09 15.28
N GLY A 39 6.09 8.40 15.14
CA GLY A 39 4.90 9.07 15.64
C GLY A 39 3.65 8.86 14.78
N TYR A 40 2.49 8.79 15.43
CA TYR A 40 1.20 8.59 14.78
C TYR A 40 0.51 9.91 14.43
N VAL A 41 -0.20 9.91 13.31
CA VAL A 41 -0.97 11.05 12.82
C VAL A 41 -2.16 11.34 13.74
N THR A 42 -2.27 12.59 14.20
CA THR A 42 -3.38 13.10 14.99
C THR A 42 -3.97 14.34 14.34
N VAL A 43 -5.30 14.47 14.34
CA VAL A 43 -6.02 15.69 13.94
C VAL A 43 -6.42 16.50 15.17
N LYS A 44 -5.98 17.75 15.27
CA LYS A 44 -6.39 18.70 16.33
C LYS A 44 -7.06 19.91 15.69
N GLY A 45 -8.40 19.95 15.72
CA GLY A 45 -9.17 21.00 15.05
C GLY A 45 -9.10 20.85 13.53
N SER A 46 -8.23 21.62 12.86
CA SER A 46 -7.91 21.47 11.43
C SER A 46 -6.43 21.18 11.17
N ALA A 47 -5.61 21.19 12.22
CA ALA A 47 -4.19 20.93 12.15
C ALA A 47 -3.90 19.43 12.24
N ILE A 48 -2.91 18.98 11.48
CA ILE A 48 -2.39 17.62 11.51
C ILE A 48 -1.00 17.63 12.16
N SER A 49 -0.79 16.70 13.08
CA SER A 49 0.49 16.42 13.72
C SER A 49 0.82 14.94 13.63
N ALA A 50 2.10 14.57 13.80
CA ALA A 50 2.57 13.18 13.72
C ALA A 50 3.56 12.86 14.87
N ASP A 51 3.23 13.32 16.08
CA ASP A 51 4.05 13.21 17.29
C ASP A 51 3.49 12.22 18.33
N ALA A 52 2.30 11.66 18.10
CA ALA A 52 1.69 10.75 19.07
C ALA A 52 2.52 9.46 19.20
N GLU A 53 2.84 9.06 20.43
CA GLU A 53 3.65 7.87 20.70
C GLU A 53 2.89 6.56 20.52
N LYS A 54 1.56 6.60 20.61
CA LYS A 54 0.69 5.42 20.62
C LYS A 54 -0.58 5.65 19.81
N GLU A 55 -1.12 4.54 19.35
CA GLU A 55 -2.45 4.45 18.74
C GLU A 55 -3.53 4.78 19.77
N GLY A 56 -4.59 5.45 19.33
CA GLY A 56 -5.67 5.91 20.18
C GLY A 56 -6.86 6.45 19.38
N GLU A 57 -7.92 6.85 20.08
CA GLU A 57 -9.14 7.36 19.44
C GLU A 57 -8.89 8.62 18.59
N LYS A 58 -7.89 9.42 18.96
CA LYS A 58 -7.58 10.67 18.26
C LYS A 58 -6.73 10.47 17.00
N GLU A 59 -5.99 9.36 16.97
CA GLU A 59 -5.11 8.91 15.89
C GLU A 59 -5.85 7.98 14.90
N ALA A 60 -7.01 7.46 15.30
CA ALA A 60 -7.84 6.60 14.48
C ALA A 60 -8.40 7.37 13.27
N LEU A 61 -8.16 6.80 12.08
CA LEU A 61 -8.69 7.27 10.80
C LEU A 61 -9.58 6.18 10.21
N VAL A 62 -10.74 6.56 9.68
CA VAL A 62 -11.64 5.65 8.97
C VAL A 62 -11.36 5.74 7.47
N VAL A 63 -11.11 4.60 6.85
CA VAL A 63 -10.95 4.49 5.39
C VAL A 63 -12.32 4.51 4.74
N GLU A 64 -12.52 5.38 3.75
CA GLU A 64 -13.75 5.44 2.98
C GLU A 64 -13.47 5.50 1.48
N LYS A 65 -14.20 4.72 0.69
CA LYS A 65 -14.17 4.73 -0.78
C LYS A 65 -15.53 5.20 -1.31
N LEU A 66 -15.55 6.03 -2.36
CA LEU A 66 -16.81 6.40 -3.02
C LEU A 66 -17.28 5.18 -3.84
N GLU A 67 -18.18 4.40 -3.26
CA GLU A 67 -18.62 3.12 -3.80
C GLU A 67 -19.22 3.24 -5.20
N LYS A 68 -18.71 2.43 -6.14
CA LYS A 68 -19.42 2.11 -7.39
C LYS A 68 -19.36 0.65 -7.86
N THR A 69 -18.47 -0.23 -7.37
CA THR A 69 -18.32 -1.56 -8.02
C THR A 69 -17.86 -2.78 -7.19
N ASP A 70 -17.44 -2.69 -5.91
CA ASP A 70 -16.81 -3.85 -5.22
C ASP A 70 -17.10 -4.01 -3.71
N ASN A 71 -18.27 -3.57 -3.24
CA ASN A 71 -18.64 -3.63 -1.82
C ASN A 71 -17.66 -2.88 -0.89
N GLY A 72 -16.93 -1.88 -1.44
CA GLY A 72 -16.05 -1.02 -0.68
C GLY A 72 -14.67 -1.62 -0.42
N THR A 73 -14.28 -2.69 -1.12
CA THR A 73 -12.93 -3.24 -1.03
C THR A 73 -11.92 -2.21 -1.54
N VAL A 74 -10.79 -2.06 -0.86
CA VAL A 74 -9.74 -1.12 -1.26
C VAL A 74 -8.60 -1.87 -1.93
N HIS A 75 -8.34 -1.49 -3.17
CA HIS A 75 -7.28 -1.95 -4.04
C HIS A 75 -6.19 -0.87 -4.17
N PHE A 76 -4.98 -1.27 -4.55
CA PHE A 76 -3.92 -0.31 -4.88
C PHE A 76 -4.32 0.52 -6.10
N GLY A 77 -4.06 1.82 -6.03
CA GLY A 77 -4.50 2.79 -7.04
C GLY A 77 -5.92 3.33 -6.82
N ASP A 78 -6.69 2.78 -5.87
CA ASP A 78 -8.00 3.33 -5.54
C ASP A 78 -7.91 4.72 -4.93
N GLU A 79 -8.91 5.52 -5.28
CA GLU A 79 -9.22 6.80 -4.67
C GLU A 79 -9.99 6.58 -3.37
N ILE A 80 -9.39 7.01 -2.26
CA ILE A 80 -9.94 6.88 -0.92
C ILE A 80 -9.99 8.22 -0.20
N TYR A 81 -10.68 8.21 0.94
CA TYR A 81 -10.78 9.30 1.89
C TYR A 81 -10.41 8.78 3.27
N LEU A 82 -9.71 9.59 4.07
CA LEU A 82 -9.37 9.27 5.45
C LEU A 82 -10.10 10.23 6.39
N ARG A 83 -11.14 9.74 7.07
CA ARG A 83 -11.91 10.53 8.03
C ARG A 83 -11.32 10.41 9.43
N ALA A 84 -11.00 11.54 10.04
CA ALA A 84 -10.54 11.59 11.43
C ALA A 84 -11.70 11.60 12.43
N HIS A 85 -11.38 11.40 13.71
CA HIS A 85 -12.33 11.46 14.82
C HIS A 85 -13.12 12.79 14.93
N THR A 86 -12.62 13.86 14.31
CA THR A 86 -13.31 15.16 14.24
C THR A 86 -14.33 15.25 13.11
N ASP A 87 -14.62 14.14 12.42
CA ASP A 87 -15.44 14.06 11.19
C ASP A 87 -14.94 14.95 10.06
N LYS A 88 -13.63 15.19 10.03
CA LYS A 88 -12.95 15.90 8.94
C LYS A 88 -12.07 14.95 8.17
N TYR A 89 -11.96 15.19 6.87
CA TYR A 89 -11.13 14.39 6.00
C TYR A 89 -9.73 14.99 5.90
N ILE A 90 -8.71 14.13 5.88
CA ILE A 90 -7.35 14.56 5.52
C ILE A 90 -7.40 15.10 4.08
N ASP A 91 -6.95 16.33 3.91
CA ASP A 91 -6.85 17.03 2.64
C ASP A 91 -5.42 17.50 2.41
N VAL A 92 -5.01 17.49 1.15
CA VAL A 92 -3.71 18.03 0.73
C VAL A 92 -3.95 19.17 -0.23
N HIS A 93 -3.46 20.35 0.16
CA HIS A 93 -3.47 21.54 -0.67
C HIS A 93 -2.04 22.03 -0.87
N ASP A 94 -1.60 22.09 -2.13
CA ASP A 94 -0.21 22.34 -2.52
C ASP A 94 0.78 21.42 -1.79
N THR A 95 1.48 21.94 -0.79
CA THR A 95 2.44 21.21 0.04
C THR A 95 1.99 21.10 1.49
N VAL A 96 0.74 21.41 1.81
CA VAL A 96 0.25 21.43 3.19
C VAL A 96 -0.85 20.39 3.38
N VAL A 97 -0.63 19.50 4.35
CA VAL A 97 -1.64 18.53 4.78
C VAL A 97 -2.46 19.14 5.92
N LYS A 98 -3.78 19.14 5.77
CA LYS A 98 -4.77 19.65 6.73
C LYS A 98 -5.95 18.68 6.86
N ALA A 99 -6.84 18.96 7.79
CA ALA A 99 -8.16 18.34 7.84
C ALA A 99 -9.21 19.43 8.05
N GLN A 100 -9.54 20.17 7.00
CA GLN A 100 -10.38 21.36 7.10
C GLN A 100 -11.86 21.08 6.84
N TYR A 101 -12.17 20.06 6.04
CA TYR A 101 -13.51 19.86 5.49
C TYR A 101 -14.13 18.52 5.94
N SER A 102 -15.45 18.55 6.17
CA SER A 102 -16.27 17.37 6.49
C SER A 102 -17.01 16.79 5.28
N GLN A 103 -16.69 17.27 4.08
CA GLN A 103 -17.27 16.79 2.81
C GLN A 103 -16.18 16.17 1.96
N LYS A 104 -16.56 15.16 1.17
CA LYS A 104 -15.69 14.52 0.18
C LYS A 104 -15.62 15.39 -1.07
N GLY A 105 -14.41 15.65 -1.53
CA GLY A 105 -14.13 16.40 -2.76
C GLY A 105 -12.75 16.03 -3.30
N GLY A 106 -12.36 16.62 -4.43
CA GLY A 106 -11.08 16.27 -5.08
C GLY A 106 -9.86 16.49 -4.18
N PHE A 107 -9.85 17.53 -3.36
CA PHE A 107 -8.72 17.82 -2.46
C PHE A 107 -8.61 16.89 -1.25
N GLN A 108 -9.68 16.17 -0.92
CA GLN A 108 -9.72 15.15 0.14
C GLN A 108 -9.42 13.75 -0.38
N MET A 109 -9.26 13.62 -1.70
CA MET A 109 -9.03 12.35 -2.37
C MET A 109 -7.56 11.97 -2.26
N LEU A 110 -7.30 10.76 -1.78
CA LEU A 110 -5.97 10.21 -1.57
C LEU A 110 -5.86 8.88 -2.32
N VAL A 111 -4.64 8.52 -2.71
CA VAL A 111 -4.41 7.26 -3.43
C VAL A 111 -3.57 6.33 -2.56
N ILE A 112 -4.06 5.10 -2.38
CA ILE A 112 -3.26 4.06 -1.75
C ILE A 112 -2.26 3.50 -2.76
N VAL A 113 -0.96 3.50 -2.41
CA VAL A 113 0.07 2.87 -3.22
C VAL A 113 0.82 1.79 -2.43
N GLN A 114 1.49 0.91 -3.14
CA GLN A 114 2.41 -0.03 -2.53
C GLN A 114 3.80 0.61 -2.44
N LYS A 115 4.54 0.33 -1.35
CA LYS A 115 5.91 0.84 -1.15
C LYS A 115 6.83 0.52 -2.34
N ASP A 116 6.63 -0.65 -2.93
CA ASP A 116 7.44 -1.14 -4.04
C ASP A 116 6.95 -0.67 -5.42
N PHE A 117 5.97 0.24 -5.49
CA PHE A 117 5.45 0.76 -6.76
C PHE A 117 6.44 1.66 -7.52
N LEU A 118 7.70 1.76 -7.09
CA LEU A 118 8.80 2.34 -7.87
C LEU A 118 9.62 1.29 -8.62
N HIS A 119 9.37 0.00 -8.36
CA HIS A 119 9.88 -1.11 -9.15
C HIS A 119 8.67 -1.93 -9.59
N SER A 120 8.29 -1.86 -10.87
CA SER A 120 7.13 -2.58 -11.39
C SER A 120 7.20 -4.07 -11.01
N CYS A 121 6.35 -4.50 -10.06
CA CYS A 121 6.23 -5.91 -9.70
C CYS A 121 5.75 -6.70 -10.91
N ALA A 122 6.26 -7.92 -11.04
CA ALA A 122 5.91 -8.79 -12.15
C ALA A 122 4.47 -9.28 -11.96
N LYS A 123 3.72 -9.38 -13.06
CA LYS A 123 2.42 -10.07 -13.05
C LYS A 123 2.62 -11.58 -12.94
N THR A 124 1.53 -12.29 -12.69
CA THR A 124 1.51 -13.76 -12.76
C THR A 124 2.13 -14.25 -14.07
N GLY A 125 3.09 -15.15 -13.98
CA GLY A 125 3.76 -15.71 -15.16
C GLY A 125 4.87 -14.83 -15.76
N GLU A 126 5.05 -13.59 -15.33
CA GLU A 126 6.13 -12.71 -15.80
C GLU A 126 7.45 -12.95 -15.04
N ASN A 127 8.56 -12.52 -15.66
CA ASN A 127 9.87 -12.63 -15.03
C ASN A 127 10.01 -11.65 -13.87
N CYS A 128 10.25 -12.17 -12.67
CA CYS A 128 10.36 -11.38 -11.45
C CYS A 128 11.80 -11.29 -10.91
N ALA A 129 12.83 -11.64 -11.70
CA ALA A 129 14.20 -11.79 -11.20
C ALA A 129 14.80 -10.45 -10.75
N HIS A 130 14.41 -9.39 -11.44
CA HIS A 130 14.83 -8.04 -11.15
C HIS A 130 13.98 -7.39 -10.05
N SER A 131 12.65 -7.51 -10.14
CA SER A 131 11.72 -6.89 -9.20
C SER A 131 11.62 -7.61 -7.86
N LYS A 132 11.82 -8.94 -7.87
CA LYS A 132 11.68 -9.84 -6.70
C LYS A 132 10.34 -9.64 -5.97
N CYS A 133 9.32 -9.20 -6.70
CA CYS A 133 7.98 -8.95 -6.18
C CYS A 133 6.94 -9.30 -7.25
N CYS A 134 5.78 -9.73 -6.76
CA CYS A 134 4.62 -10.08 -7.57
C CYS A 134 3.47 -9.10 -7.33
N HIS A 135 2.71 -8.82 -8.39
CA HIS A 135 1.62 -7.85 -8.34
C HIS A 135 0.39 -8.41 -7.60
N GLU A 136 0.06 -9.67 -7.84
CA GLU A 136 -1.12 -10.33 -7.29
C GLU A 136 -0.86 -10.86 -5.86
N ALA A 137 -1.84 -10.65 -4.98
CA ALA A 137 -1.79 -11.13 -3.60
C ALA A 137 -1.74 -12.67 -3.55
N GLY A 138 -0.96 -13.22 -2.62
CA GLY A 138 -0.76 -14.67 -2.51
C GLY A 138 0.28 -15.25 -3.49
N MET A 139 0.84 -14.43 -4.38
CA MET A 139 1.95 -14.85 -5.24
C MET A 139 3.30 -14.66 -4.56
N GLN A 140 4.22 -15.57 -4.88
CA GLN A 140 5.62 -15.52 -4.50
C GLN A 140 6.50 -15.61 -5.75
N CYS A 141 7.56 -14.78 -5.80
CA CYS A 141 8.53 -14.88 -6.87
C CYS A 141 9.44 -16.07 -6.60
N TYR A 142 9.35 -17.10 -7.45
CA TYR A 142 10.14 -18.31 -7.33
C TYR A 142 11.20 -18.36 -8.43
N GLU A 143 12.43 -18.67 -8.04
CA GLU A 143 13.53 -18.91 -8.97
C GLU A 143 13.33 -20.25 -9.70
N LYS A 144 13.41 -20.22 -11.03
CA LYS A 144 13.56 -21.42 -11.84
C LYS A 144 15.03 -21.80 -11.85
N ASP A 145 15.85 -20.89 -12.37
CA ASP A 145 17.29 -21.01 -12.50
C ASP A 145 17.96 -19.63 -12.36
N ALA A 146 19.27 -19.55 -12.61
CA ALA A 146 20.04 -18.30 -12.46
C ALA A 146 19.60 -17.16 -13.41
N PHE A 147 18.81 -17.45 -14.45
CA PHE A 147 18.39 -16.49 -15.48
C PHE A 147 16.88 -16.22 -15.47
N TRP A 148 16.08 -17.08 -14.86
CA TRP A 148 14.63 -16.96 -14.84
C TRP A 148 14.04 -17.15 -13.44
N SER A 149 13.14 -16.25 -13.07
CA SER A 149 12.23 -16.43 -11.95
C SER A 149 10.83 -15.98 -12.35
N GLN A 150 9.80 -16.47 -11.67
CA GLN A 150 8.42 -16.20 -12.04
C GLN A 150 7.51 -16.10 -10.82
N CYS A 151 6.48 -15.26 -10.92
CA CYS A 151 5.39 -15.20 -9.96
C CYS A 151 4.46 -16.41 -10.09
N LYS A 152 4.40 -17.22 -9.02
CA LYS A 152 3.51 -18.38 -8.89
C LYS A 152 2.92 -18.43 -7.47
N GLU A 153 1.75 -19.05 -7.32
CA GLU A 153 1.14 -19.31 -6.00
C GLU A 153 1.90 -20.41 -5.25
N THR A 154 2.36 -21.42 -5.98
CA THR A 154 3.14 -22.54 -5.44
C THR A 154 4.26 -22.92 -6.39
N CYS A 155 5.34 -23.47 -5.85
CA CYS A 155 6.47 -23.97 -6.63
C CYS A 155 6.92 -25.33 -6.11
N SER A 156 7.07 -26.29 -7.02
CA SER A 156 7.58 -27.63 -6.72
C SER A 156 8.97 -27.78 -7.36
N PRO A 157 10.03 -28.07 -6.58
CA PRO A 157 11.37 -28.24 -7.12
C PRO A 157 11.43 -29.37 -8.15
N GLY A 158 12.23 -29.19 -9.20
CA GLY A 158 12.43 -30.21 -10.23
C GLY A 158 12.02 -29.78 -11.64
N PRO A 159 12.16 -30.69 -12.62
CA PRO A 159 11.79 -30.41 -14.00
C PRO A 159 10.29 -30.14 -14.09
N ASP A 160 9.92 -29.05 -14.75
CA ASP A 160 8.51 -28.73 -15.00
C ASP A 160 7.94 -29.77 -15.98
N PRO A 161 6.92 -30.56 -15.61
CA PRO A 161 6.35 -31.57 -16.49
C PRO A 161 5.73 -30.99 -17.76
N THR A 162 5.46 -29.68 -17.78
CA THR A 162 4.77 -28.98 -18.88
C THR A 162 5.74 -28.28 -19.85
N ASP A 163 7.02 -28.16 -19.51
CA ASP A 163 8.02 -27.44 -20.30
C ASP A 163 9.05 -28.42 -20.89
N GLN A 164 8.69 -29.03 -22.03
CA GLN A 164 9.53 -30.01 -22.74
C GLN A 164 10.86 -29.44 -23.27
N SER A 165 11.05 -28.11 -23.19
CA SER A 165 12.21 -27.40 -23.75
C SER A 165 13.23 -26.96 -22.70
N SER A 166 12.96 -27.13 -21.40
CA SER A 166 13.81 -26.60 -20.33
C SER A 166 14.58 -27.70 -19.61
N TYR A 167 15.84 -27.89 -20.00
CA TYR A 167 16.79 -28.76 -19.27
C TYR A 167 17.12 -28.28 -17.85
N MET A 168 16.70 -27.06 -17.47
CA MET A 168 16.93 -26.49 -16.15
C MET A 168 15.69 -26.66 -15.25
N PRO A 169 15.82 -27.39 -14.11
CA PRO A 169 14.73 -27.60 -13.16
C PRO A 169 14.48 -26.36 -12.32
N TRP A 170 13.26 -26.19 -11.80
CA TRP A 170 12.96 -25.14 -10.83
C TRP A 170 13.73 -25.38 -9.52
N SER A 171 14.47 -24.37 -9.05
CA SER A 171 15.03 -24.36 -7.69
C SER A 171 13.96 -24.07 -6.64
N CYS A 172 12.90 -23.34 -7.04
CA CYS A 172 11.84 -22.84 -6.16
C CYS A 172 12.35 -22.01 -4.98
N LYS A 173 13.52 -21.40 -5.14
CA LYS A 173 14.02 -20.45 -4.16
C LYS A 173 13.13 -19.21 -4.16
N GLU A 174 12.62 -18.84 -3.00
CA GLU A 174 11.81 -17.65 -2.81
C GLU A 174 12.67 -16.38 -2.92
N LEU A 175 12.26 -15.46 -3.78
CA LEU A 175 12.90 -14.17 -4.00
C LEU A 175 11.98 -13.05 -3.50
N GLY A 176 12.47 -12.23 -2.56
CA GLY A 176 11.69 -11.14 -1.96
C GLY A 176 10.60 -11.62 -0.99
N SER A 177 9.84 -10.68 -0.43
CA SER A 177 8.77 -10.98 0.51
C SER A 177 7.49 -11.44 -0.21
N GLN A 178 6.88 -12.52 0.27
CA GLN A 178 5.54 -12.90 -0.12
C GLN A 178 4.59 -11.73 0.17
N GLN A 179 3.65 -11.47 -0.74
CA GLN A 179 2.61 -10.45 -0.54
C GLN A 179 1.59 -10.92 0.53
N GLU A 180 2.07 -11.02 1.77
CA GLU A 180 1.29 -11.17 2.99
C GLU A 180 0.92 -9.76 3.45
N GLY A 181 -0.36 -9.39 3.32
CA GLY A 181 -0.94 -8.17 3.93
C GLY A 181 -0.02 -6.95 3.86
N SER A 182 0.34 -6.53 2.65
CA SER A 182 1.40 -5.55 2.36
C SER A 182 1.36 -4.36 3.33
N VAL A 183 2.53 -3.95 3.84
CA VAL A 183 2.70 -2.64 4.45
C VAL A 183 2.25 -1.59 3.44
N VAL A 184 1.05 -1.05 3.67
CA VAL A 184 0.44 -0.08 2.77
C VAL A 184 1.08 1.28 3.02
N VAL A 185 1.67 1.85 1.97
CA VAL A 185 2.24 3.20 2.02
C VAL A 185 1.27 4.16 1.34
N ILE A 186 0.69 5.07 2.10
CA ILE A 186 -0.21 6.06 1.50
C ILE A 186 0.62 7.19 0.88
N LYS A 187 0.43 7.44 -0.42
CA LYS A 187 0.87 8.67 -1.07
C LYS A 187 -0.28 9.68 -0.97
N LEU A 188 -0.04 10.74 -0.24
CA LEU A 188 -0.98 11.85 -0.21
C LEU A 188 -0.72 12.72 -1.44
N LYS A 189 -1.60 12.64 -2.45
CA LYS A 189 -1.56 13.48 -3.64
C LYS A 189 -2.92 14.15 -3.81
N ALA A 190 -2.93 15.45 -4.03
CA ALA A 190 -4.15 16.16 -4.39
C ALA A 190 -4.67 15.66 -5.75
N ALA A 191 -5.98 15.43 -5.87
CA ALA A 191 -6.62 15.26 -7.17
C ALA A 191 -6.45 16.55 -7.98
N GLN A 192 -6.07 16.42 -9.25
CA GLN A 192 -6.14 17.52 -10.22
C GLN A 192 -7.56 17.67 -10.75
#